data_AF-A0A1V4EES9-F1
#
_entry.id   AF-A0A1V4EES9-F1
#
_cell.length_a   1.000
_cell.length_b   1.000
_cell.length_c   1.000
_cell.angle_alpha   90.00
_cell.angle_beta   90.00
_cell.angle_gamma   90.00
#
_symmetry.space_group_name_H-M   'P 1'
#
loop_
_entity.id
_entity.type
_entity.pdbx_description
1 polymer ?
#
loop_
_entity_poly.entity_id
_entity_poly.type
_entity_poly.pdbx_seq_one_letter_code
_entity_poly.pdbx_strand_id
1 'polypeptide(L)'
;MSEQHHPVTGEHKYEQEIASAEEHEERPGRSLITTDHEVIRRWAEERDARPATVPGTEHEGRPGVLRFDFQGYGGEDLQEISWDEWFTTFEERKLNFIYQEHRKDGSPSNFFRLENPEREDA
;
A
#
# COMPACT_ATOMS: atom_id res chain seq x y z
N MET A 1 21.98 2.29 2.47
CA MET A 1 20.88 1.45 2.96
C MET A 1 20.21 0.96 1.71
N SER A 2 20.10 -0.35 1.52
CA SER A 2 19.51 -0.87 0.28
C SER A 2 18.00 -0.59 0.33
N GLU A 3 17.56 0.44 -0.40
CA GLU A 3 16.15 0.74 -0.64
C GLU A 3 15.57 -0.47 -1.39
N GLN A 4 14.80 -1.31 -0.68
CA GLN A 4 14.15 -2.48 -1.27
C GLN A 4 12.83 -2.02 -1.87
N HIS A 5 12.88 -1.61 -3.13
CA HIS A 5 11.71 -1.26 -3.92
C HIS A 5 11.96 -1.59 -5.38
N HIS A 6 10.93 -2.09 -6.08
CA HIS A 6 10.94 -2.11 -7.54
C HIS A 6 10.53 -0.73 -8.07
N PRO A 7 10.91 -0.30 -9.28
CA PRO A 7 10.46 0.97 -9.81
C PRO A 7 8.92 1.03 -9.91
N VAL A 8 8.34 2.21 -9.70
CA VAL A 8 6.95 2.49 -10.05
C VAL A 8 6.81 2.37 -11.57
N THR A 9 5.85 1.59 -12.04
CA THR A 9 5.60 1.39 -13.48
C THR A 9 4.15 1.73 -13.85
N GLY A 10 3.87 2.00 -15.12
CA GLY A 10 2.54 2.45 -15.62
C GLY A 10 2.40 3.97 -15.78
N GLU A 11 1.26 4.42 -16.32
CA GLU A 11 0.96 5.85 -16.50
C GLU A 11 0.22 6.41 -15.27
N HIS A 12 0.87 7.33 -14.54
CA HIS A 12 0.33 7.96 -13.33
C HIS A 12 0.32 9.47 -13.49
N LYS A 13 -0.72 10.01 -14.14
CA LYS A 13 -0.82 11.45 -14.46
C LYS A 13 -1.18 12.31 -13.26
N TYR A 14 -1.78 11.72 -12.22
CA TYR A 14 -2.39 12.47 -11.11
C TYR A 14 -1.77 12.16 -9.76
N GLU A 15 -1.00 11.09 -9.66
CA GLU A 15 -0.30 10.64 -8.47
C GLU A 15 1.07 11.32 -8.40
N GLN A 16 1.48 11.73 -7.20
CA GLN A 16 2.85 12.15 -6.94
C GLN A 16 3.66 10.93 -6.48
N GLU A 17 4.75 10.63 -7.17
CA GLU A 17 5.67 9.58 -6.77
C GLU A 17 6.41 9.99 -5.49
N ILE A 18 6.46 9.08 -4.53
CA ILE A 18 7.17 9.22 -3.26
C ILE A 18 8.19 8.09 -3.19
N ALA A 19 9.47 8.44 -3.17
CA ALA A 19 10.57 7.49 -3.14
C ALA A 19 11.18 7.35 -1.74
N SER A 20 10.93 8.29 -0.83
CA SER A 20 11.44 8.26 0.54
C SER A 20 10.38 8.60 1.57
N ALA A 21 10.52 8.01 2.76
CA ALA A 21 9.66 8.25 3.92
C ALA A 21 9.80 9.65 4.54
N GLU A 22 10.68 10.50 3.99
CA GLU A 22 10.83 11.92 4.33
C GLU A 22 10.06 12.84 3.38
N GLU A 23 9.58 12.30 2.25
CA GLU A 23 8.79 13.04 1.28
C GLU A 23 7.31 12.93 1.65
N HIS A 24 6.60 14.06 1.52
CA HIS A 24 5.19 14.18 1.84
C HIS A 24 4.41 14.75 0.65
N GLU A 25 3.09 14.66 0.74
CA GLU A 25 2.19 15.30 -0.22
C GLU A 25 2.45 16.80 -0.37
N GLU A 26 2.48 17.30 -1.62
CA GLU A 26 2.57 18.75 -1.89
C GLU A 26 1.42 19.53 -1.23
N ARG A 27 0.26 18.88 -1.11
CA ARG A 27 -0.94 19.43 -0.46
C ARG A 27 -1.87 18.32 0.05
N PRO A 28 -2.67 18.59 1.09
CA PRO A 28 -3.69 17.66 1.57
C PRO A 28 -4.68 17.23 0.49
N GLY A 29 -5.03 15.96 0.48
CA GLY A 29 -5.93 15.35 -0.49
C GLY A 29 -5.26 14.95 -1.81
N ARG A 30 -3.93 15.08 -1.93
CA ARG A 30 -3.16 14.58 -3.07
C ARG A 30 -3.07 13.06 -3.01
N SER A 31 -3.25 12.40 -4.16
CA SER A 31 -2.93 10.98 -4.30
C SER A 31 -1.42 10.82 -4.49
N LEU A 32 -0.84 9.89 -3.75
CA LEU A 32 0.57 9.54 -3.77
C LEU A 32 0.73 8.12 -4.31
N ILE A 33 1.88 7.84 -4.89
CA ILE A 33 2.25 6.50 -5.38
C ILE A 33 3.66 6.16 -4.93
N THR A 34 3.84 4.94 -4.45
CA THR A 34 5.15 4.44 -4.04
C THR A 34 5.23 2.94 -4.21
N THR A 35 6.45 2.44 -4.21
CA THR A 35 6.81 1.02 -4.09
C THR A 35 7.78 0.81 -2.92
N ASP A 36 8.11 1.88 -2.19
CA ASP A 36 9.06 1.86 -1.12
C ASP A 36 8.46 1.24 0.15
N HIS A 37 9.12 0.19 0.64
CA HIS A 37 8.64 -0.58 1.78
C HIS A 37 8.65 0.24 3.09
N GLU A 38 9.58 1.17 3.24
CA GLU A 38 9.65 2.02 4.44
C GLU A 38 8.53 3.06 4.43
N VAL A 39 8.24 3.67 3.28
CA VAL A 39 7.09 4.59 3.11
C VAL A 39 5.79 3.88 3.47
N ILE A 40 5.55 2.70 2.89
CA ILE A 40 4.34 1.91 3.13
C ILE A 40 4.22 1.51 4.61
N ARG A 41 5.33 1.06 5.22
CA ARG A 41 5.37 0.67 6.63
C ARG A 41 5.02 1.83 7.55
N ARG A 42 5.68 2.98 7.37
CA ARG A 42 5.40 4.17 8.20
C ARG A 42 3.97 4.63 8.04
N TRP A 43 3.47 4.71 6.80
CA TRP A 43 2.10 5.11 6.54
C TRP A 43 1.08 4.22 7.28
N ALA A 44 1.30 2.91 7.30
CA ALA A 44 0.45 1.96 8.02
C ALA A 44 0.57 2.13 9.55
N GLU A 45 1.81 2.20 10.08
CA GLU A 45 2.08 2.32 11.51
C GLU A 45 1.50 3.60 12.13
N GLU A 46 1.58 4.74 11.43
CA GLU A 46 0.97 6.02 11.87
C GLU A 46 -0.57 5.94 12.01
N ARG A 47 -1.19 4.94 11.40
CA ARG A 47 -2.64 4.72 11.38
C ARG A 47 -3.06 3.50 12.20
N ASP A 48 -2.15 2.97 13.02
CA ASP A 48 -2.32 1.72 13.78
C ASP A 48 -2.81 0.56 12.87
N ALA A 49 -2.33 0.56 11.63
CA ALA A 49 -2.71 -0.40 10.61
C ALA A 49 -1.68 -1.53 10.52
N ARG A 50 -2.16 -2.78 10.40
CA ARG A 50 -1.30 -3.97 10.33
C ARG A 50 -1.45 -4.70 9.00
N PRO A 51 -0.36 -5.25 8.42
CA PRO A 51 -0.44 -6.02 7.19
C PRO A 51 -1.39 -7.21 7.36
N ALA A 52 -2.32 -7.35 6.42
CA ALA A 52 -3.36 -8.37 6.50
C ALA A 52 -3.74 -8.90 5.11
N THR A 53 -4.46 -10.02 5.10
CA THR A 53 -5.03 -10.63 3.91
C THR A 53 -6.47 -11.02 4.13
N VAL A 54 -7.24 -11.16 3.04
CA VAL A 54 -8.59 -11.72 3.09
C VAL A 54 -8.50 -13.26 3.09
N PRO A 55 -8.99 -13.97 4.12
CA PRO A 55 -8.99 -15.42 4.17
C PRO A 55 -9.67 -16.04 2.95
N GLY A 56 -9.12 -17.15 2.43
CA GLY A 56 -9.73 -17.88 1.32
C GLY A 56 -9.55 -17.22 -0.05
N THR A 57 -8.85 -16.08 -0.12
CA THR A 57 -8.36 -15.52 -1.40
C THR A 57 -6.97 -16.04 -1.76
N GLU A 58 -6.35 -16.85 -0.90
CA GLU A 58 -4.98 -17.33 -1.08
C GLU A 58 -4.83 -18.13 -2.38
N HIS A 59 -3.74 -17.86 -3.10
CA HIS A 59 -3.39 -18.54 -4.34
C HIS A 59 -1.95 -19.04 -4.25
N GLU A 60 -1.74 -20.33 -4.53
CA GLU A 60 -0.41 -20.96 -4.54
C GLU A 60 0.35 -20.82 -3.20
N GLY A 61 -0.37 -20.81 -2.08
CA GLY A 61 0.21 -20.65 -0.74
C GLY A 61 0.61 -19.22 -0.38
N ARG A 62 0.13 -18.22 -1.14
CA ARG A 62 0.39 -16.80 -0.91
C ARG A 62 -0.89 -16.00 -0.64
N PRO A 63 -0.81 -14.88 0.09
CA PRO A 63 -1.91 -13.93 0.27
C PRO A 63 -2.58 -13.55 -1.06
N GLY A 64 -3.90 -13.72 -1.15
CA GLY A 64 -4.67 -13.38 -2.35
C GLY A 64 -4.87 -11.89 -2.53
N VAL A 65 -5.50 -11.27 -1.54
CA VAL A 65 -5.79 -9.85 -1.50
C VAL A 65 -5.01 -9.24 -0.35
N LEU A 66 -4.03 -8.40 -0.68
CA LEU A 66 -3.27 -7.64 0.30
C LEU A 66 -4.10 -6.47 0.83
N ARG A 67 -4.23 -6.38 2.15
CA ARG A 67 -4.97 -5.34 2.87
C ARG A 67 -4.16 -4.84 4.07
N PHE A 68 -4.71 -3.83 4.74
CA PHE A 68 -4.30 -3.42 6.07
C PHE A 68 -5.49 -3.52 7.00
N ASP A 69 -5.30 -4.14 8.16
CA ASP A 69 -6.25 -4.16 9.24
C ASP A 69 -6.05 -2.91 10.12
N PHE A 70 -7.04 -2.03 10.17
CA PHE A 70 -7.00 -0.80 10.95
C PHE A 70 -7.65 -1.04 12.31
N GLN A 71 -6.84 -1.11 13.36
CA GLN A 71 -7.36 -1.42 14.70
C GLN A 71 -8.47 -0.46 15.12
N GLY A 72 -9.61 -1.02 15.55
CA GLY A 72 -10.78 -0.25 16.00
C GLY A 72 -11.78 0.13 14.89
N TYR A 73 -11.45 -0.10 13.62
CA TYR A 73 -12.40 0.00 12.50
C TYR A 73 -12.84 -1.41 12.08
N GLY A 74 -13.83 -1.96 12.80
CA GLY A 74 -14.38 -3.29 12.51
C GLY A 74 -15.11 -3.30 11.17
N GLY A 75 -14.64 -4.10 10.22
CA GLY A 75 -15.28 -4.19 8.90
C GLY A 75 -15.00 -5.45 8.10
N GLU A 76 -13.91 -6.17 8.36
CA GLU A 76 -13.50 -7.30 7.53
C GLU A 76 -12.87 -8.39 8.44
N ASP A 77 -13.26 -9.66 8.27
CA ASP A 77 -12.56 -10.82 8.87
C ASP A 77 -11.19 -10.96 8.20
N LEU A 78 -10.27 -10.04 8.49
CA LEU A 78 -8.92 -10.04 7.95
C LEU A 78 -8.03 -10.96 8.79
N GLN A 79 -7.12 -11.65 8.10
CA GLN A 79 -6.05 -12.40 8.74
C GLN A 79 -4.79 -11.55 8.74
N GLU A 80 -4.28 -11.21 9.93
CA GLU A 80 -2.97 -10.57 10.10
C GLU A 80 -1.88 -11.49 9.52
N ILE A 81 -0.97 -10.92 8.73
CA ILE A 81 0.20 -11.60 8.16
C ILE A 81 1.46 -10.82 8.49
N SER A 82 2.64 -11.39 8.28
CA SER A 82 3.89 -10.65 8.48
C SER A 82 4.11 -9.60 7.38
N TRP A 83 4.90 -8.56 7.70
CA TRP A 83 5.37 -7.60 6.71
C TRP A 83 6.16 -8.28 5.58
N ASP A 84 6.97 -9.29 5.90
CA ASP A 84 7.72 -10.06 4.91
C ASP A 84 6.78 -10.76 3.91
N GLU A 85 5.71 -11.43 4.37
CA GLU A 85 4.73 -12.08 3.49
C GLU A 85 3.97 -11.07 2.62
N TRP A 86 3.61 -9.93 3.20
CA TRP A 86 2.92 -8.85 2.50
C TRP A 86 3.81 -8.27 1.39
N PHE A 87 5.05 -7.91 1.72
CA PHE A 87 6.00 -7.32 0.77
C PHE A 87 6.47 -8.32 -0.28
N THR A 88 6.69 -9.59 0.08
CA THR A 88 6.99 -10.65 -0.91
C THR A 88 5.91 -10.69 -1.98
N THR A 89 4.64 -10.72 -1.58
CA THR A 89 3.50 -10.74 -2.52
C THR A 89 3.41 -9.44 -3.33
N PHE A 90 3.70 -8.30 -2.70
CA PHE A 90 3.69 -6.98 -3.33
C PHE A 90 4.73 -6.89 -4.45
N GLU A 91 5.96 -7.30 -4.18
CA GLU A 91 7.08 -7.30 -5.13
C GLU A 91 6.89 -8.33 -6.24
N GLU A 92 6.51 -9.57 -5.91
CA GLU A 92 6.30 -10.63 -6.90
C GLU A 92 5.24 -10.25 -7.93
N ARG A 93 4.24 -9.48 -7.51
CA ARG A 93 3.15 -8.98 -8.36
C ARG A 93 3.43 -7.60 -8.96
N LYS A 94 4.60 -7.02 -8.66
CA LYS A 94 5.04 -5.69 -9.10
C LYS A 94 3.95 -4.62 -8.89
N LEU A 95 3.35 -4.63 -7.71
CA LEU A 95 2.24 -3.75 -7.39
C LEU A 95 2.74 -2.34 -7.10
N ASN A 96 1.97 -1.33 -7.49
CA ASN A 96 2.15 0.02 -7.01
C ASN A 96 1.22 0.27 -5.83
N PHE A 97 1.75 0.91 -4.79
CA PHE A 97 0.97 1.35 -3.65
C PHE A 97 0.51 2.80 -3.87
N ILE A 98 -0.78 2.97 -4.11
CA ILE A 98 -1.40 4.29 -4.28
C ILE A 98 -2.16 4.62 -3.02
N TYR A 99 -1.87 5.78 -2.43
CA TYR A 99 -2.44 6.16 -1.14
C TYR A 99 -2.69 7.65 -1.05
N GLN A 100 -3.30 8.06 0.05
CA GLN A 100 -3.45 9.45 0.43
C GLN A 100 -2.97 9.60 1.87
N GLU A 101 -2.13 10.60 2.14
CA GLU A 101 -1.64 10.83 3.50
C GLU A 101 -2.73 11.55 4.31
N HIS A 102 -3.20 12.71 3.83
CA HIS A 102 -4.32 13.43 4.42
C HIS A 102 -5.47 13.68 3.44
N ARG A 103 -6.67 13.80 3.98
CA ARG A 103 -7.86 14.30 3.25
C ARG A 103 -7.73 15.80 3.01
N LYS A 104 -8.62 16.36 2.19
CA LYS A 104 -8.64 17.80 1.85
C LYS A 104 -8.78 18.73 3.07
N ASP A 105 -9.33 18.23 4.17
CA ASP A 105 -9.49 18.97 5.43
C ASP A 105 -8.26 18.86 6.36
N GLY A 106 -7.21 18.15 5.93
CA GLY A 106 -6.00 17.90 6.71
C GLY A 106 -6.11 16.73 7.70
N SER A 107 -7.23 16.01 7.74
CA SER A 107 -7.36 14.81 8.58
C SER A 107 -6.62 13.61 7.96
N PRO A 108 -6.04 12.69 8.76
CA PRO A 108 -5.41 11.47 8.23
C PRO A 108 -6.37 10.64 7.37
N SER A 109 -5.89 10.15 6.23
CA SER A 109 -6.65 9.29 5.31
C SER A 109 -6.20 7.84 5.41
N ASN A 110 -7.15 6.90 5.48
CA ASN A 110 -6.90 5.45 5.43
C ASN A 110 -7.04 4.91 3.99
N PHE A 111 -7.14 5.80 3.01
CA PHE A 111 -7.31 5.41 1.62
C PHE A 111 -6.01 4.84 1.07
N PHE A 112 -6.08 3.61 0.56
CA PHE A 112 -5.05 3.02 -0.26
C PHE A 112 -5.66 2.11 -1.34
N ARG A 113 -4.89 1.86 -2.38
CA ARG A 113 -5.18 0.95 -3.48
C ARG A 113 -3.88 0.33 -3.97
N LEU A 114 -3.95 -0.94 -4.36
CA LEU A 114 -2.87 -1.65 -5.00
C LEU A 114 -3.20 -1.81 -6.48
N GLU A 115 -2.29 -1.40 -7.34
CA GLU A 115 -2.47 -1.54 -8.79
C GLU A 115 -1.34 -2.36 -9.39
N ASN A 116 -1.67 -3.25 -10.31
CA ASN A 116 -0.68 -3.91 -11.15
C ASN A 116 -0.71 -3.23 -12.53
N PRO A 117 0.31 -2.42 -12.88
CA PRO A 117 0.35 -1.73 -14.16
C PRO A 117 0.61 -2.66 -15.36
N GLU A 118 1.12 -3.88 -15.12
CA GLU A 118 1.35 -4.90 -16.15
C GLU A 118 0.16 -5.86 -16.31
N ARG A 119 -0.88 -5.74 -15.49
CA ARG A 119 -2.08 -6.56 -15.63
C ARG A 119 -2.88 -6.04 -16.82
N GLU A 120 -2.68 -6.66 -17.98
CA GLU A 120 -3.70 -6.65 -19.04
C GLU A 120 -4.99 -7.18 -18.41
N ASP A 121 -6.07 -6.38 -18.44
CA ASP A 121 -7.40 -6.80 -18.00
C ASP A 121 -7.71 -8.18 -18.62
N ALA A 122 -7.84 -9.20 -17.76
CA ALA A 122 -8.21 -10.55 -18.16
C ALA A 122 -9.69 -10.64 -18.55
#